data_AF-A0A8T7CZ95-F1
#
_entry.id   AF-A0A8T7CZ95-F1
#
_cell.length_a   1.000
_cell.length_b   1.000
_cell.length_c   1.000
_cell.angle_alpha   90.00
_cell.angle_beta   90.00
_cell.angle_gamma   90.00
#
_symmetry.space_group_name_H-M   'P 1'
#
loop_
_entity.id
_entity.type
_entity.pdbx_description
1 polymer ?
#
loop_
_entity_poly.entity_id
_entity_poly.type
_entity_poly.pdbx_seq_one_letter_code
_entity_poly.pdbx_strand_id
1 'polypeptide(L)' 'MQIPSPCVRNCCLDKQDVCIGCGRTVQEIIRWGEADDEEKQKILKSVQTRRSKRAR' A
#
# COMPACT_ATOMS: atom_id res chain seq x y z
N MET A 1 -8.80 -9.04 14.72
CA MET A 1 -9.39 -8.08 13.77
C MET A 1 -8.53 -8.13 12.52
N GLN A 2 -9.06 -8.44 11.34
CA GLN A 2 -8.23 -8.54 10.12
C GLN A 2 -8.23 -7.20 9.38
N ILE A 3 -7.06 -6.59 9.22
CA ILE A 3 -6.95 -5.36 8.43
C ILE A 3 -7.09 -5.70 6.94
N PRO A 4 -8.08 -5.12 6.24
CA PRO A 4 -8.29 -5.40 4.83
C PRO A 4 -7.12 -4.87 4.01
N SER A 5 -6.68 -5.67 3.03
CA SER A 5 -5.67 -5.22 2.08
C SER A 5 -6.26 -4.13 1.18
N PRO A 6 -5.59 -2.98 0.99
CA PRO A 6 -6.03 -1.91 0.08
C PRO A 6 -5.76 -2.28 -1.41
N CYS A 7 -5.54 -3.56 -1.71
CA CYS A 7 -5.26 -4.05 -3.05
C CYS A 7 -6.55 -4.04 -3.88
N VAL A 8 -6.55 -3.23 -4.94
CA VAL A 8 -7.66 -3.14 -5.91
C VAL A 8 -7.54 -4.17 -7.03
N ARG A 9 -6.68 -5.18 -6.88
CA ARG A 9 -6.32 -6.19 -7.91
C ARG A 9 -5.87 -5.61 -9.27
N ASN A 10 -5.54 -4.34 -9.30
CA ASN A 10 -4.95 -3.65 -10.43
C ASN A 10 -3.51 -3.25 -10.06
N CYS A 11 -2.58 -4.19 -10.22
CA CYS A 11 -1.19 -3.99 -9.86
C CYS A 11 -0.41 -3.45 -11.06
N CYS A 12 -0.08 -2.17 -11.01
CA CYS A 12 0.86 -1.54 -11.94
C CYS A 12 1.89 -0.79 -11.12
N LEU A 13 3.17 -1.13 -11.26
CA LEU A 13 4.26 -0.51 -10.50
C LEU A 13 4.83 0.67 -11.28
N ASP A 14 5.17 1.74 -10.56
CA ASP A 14 5.92 2.87 -11.11
C ASP A 14 7.44 2.62 -11.06
N LYS A 15 8.25 3.56 -11.58
CA LYS A 15 9.73 3.51 -11.54
C LYS A 15 10.31 3.51 -10.12
N GLN A 16 9.49 3.82 -9.11
CA GLN A 16 9.84 3.86 -7.69
C GLN A 16 9.32 2.62 -6.94
N ASP A 17 8.95 1.56 -7.65
CA ASP A 17 8.35 0.33 -7.09
C ASP A 17 7.06 0.59 -6.29
N VAL A 18 6.34 1.66 -6.63
CA VAL A 18 5.04 2.00 -6.03
C VAL A 18 3.92 1.55 -6.95
N CYS A 19 3.05 0.69 -6.44
CA CYS A 19 1.77 0.30 -7.04
C CYS A 19 0.93 1.55 -7.27
N ILE A 20 0.66 1.89 -8.53
CA ILE A 20 -0.13 3.06 -8.91
C ILE A 20 -1.62 2.86 -8.59
N GLY A 21 -2.12 1.62 -8.64
CA GLY A 21 -3.51 1.30 -8.33
C GLY A 21 -3.79 1.40 -6.83
N CYS A 22 -2.95 0.73 -6.03
CA CYS A 22 -3.13 0.58 -4.59
C CYS A 22 -2.31 1.54 -3.73
N GLY A 23 -1.30 2.23 -4.28
CA GLY A 23 -0.44 3.20 -3.58
C GLY A 23 0.65 2.61 -2.68
N ARG A 24 0.78 1.28 -2.64
CA ARG A 24 1.77 0.54 -1.83
C ARG A 24 3.08 0.35 -2.58
N THR A 25 4.19 0.34 -1.88
CA THR A 25 5.47 -0.13 -2.44
C THR A 25 5.51 -1.65 -2.54
N VAL A 26 6.33 -2.19 -3.45
CA VAL A 26 6.64 -3.63 -3.52
C VAL A 26 7.08 -4.17 -2.17
N GLN A 27 7.96 -3.46 -1.47
CA GLN A 27 8.43 -3.83 -0.14
C GLN A 27 7.26 -3.98 0.86
N GLU A 28 6.32 -3.03 0.85
CA GLU A 28 5.11 -3.10 1.67
C GLU A 28 4.17 -4.23 1.27
N ILE A 29 4.15 -4.64 0.01
CA ILE A 29 3.33 -5.76 -0.48
C ILE A 29 3.93 -7.08 -0.01
N ILE A 30 5.25 -7.25 -0.14
CA ILE A 30 5.99 -8.45 0.28
C ILE A 30 5.83 -8.64 1.80
N ARG A 31 6.14 -7.61 2.60
CA ARG A 31 6.06 -7.70 4.06
C ARG A 31 4.63 -7.69 4.62
N TRP A 32 3.59 -7.50 3.81
CA TRP A 32 2.21 -7.42 4.31
C TRP A 32 1.74 -8.72 4.98
N GLY A 33 2.20 -9.87 4.48
CA GLY A 33 1.88 -11.18 5.06
C GLY A 33 2.45 -11.34 6.46
N GLU A 34 3.63 -10.75 6.70
CA GLU A 34 4.38 -10.81 7.96
C GLU A 34 4.13 -9.61 8.88
N ALA A 35 3.52 -8.53 8.36
CA ALA A 35 3.28 -7.31 9.11
C ALA A 35 2.18 -7.48 10.18
N ASP A 36 2.45 -6.95 11.38
CA ASP A 36 1.48 -6.84 12.46
C ASP A 36 0.39 -5.80 12.17
N ASP A 37 -0.71 -5.85 12.93
CA ASP A 37 -1.83 -4.92 12.74
C ASP A 37 -1.41 -3.44 12.80
N GLU A 38 -0.49 -3.09 13.69
CA GLU A 38 0.02 -1.72 13.80
C GLU A 38 0.80 -1.30 12.54
N GLU A 39 1.59 -2.22 11.99
CA GLU A 39 2.39 -1.97 10.79
C GLU A 39 1.50 -1.90 9.55
N LYS A 40 0.50 -2.77 9.48
CA LYS A 40 -0.55 -2.72 8.46
C LYS A 40 -1.29 -1.38 8.48
N GLN A 41 -1.60 -0.83 9.65
CA GLN A 41 -2.20 0.50 9.79
C GLN A 41 -1.26 1.62 9.32
N LYS A 42 0.04 1.57 9.67
CA LYS A 42 1.05 2.54 9.20
C LYS A 42 1.17 2.54 7.68
N ILE A 43 1.16 1.36 7.06
CA ILE A 43 1.18 1.22 5.60
C ILE A 43 -0.08 1.84 5.01
N LEU A 44 -1.27 1.54 5.54
CA LEU A 44 -2.53 2.13 5.05
C LEU A 44 -2.55 3.66 5.12
N LYS A 45 -2.05 4.25 6.21
CA LYS A 45 -1.92 5.71 6.35
C LYS A 45 -0.95 6.29 5.32
N SER A 46 0.19 5.63 5.11
CA SER A 46 1.19 6.04 4.11
C SER A 46 0.62 5.97 2.70
N VAL A 47 -0.08 4.90 2.37
CA VAL A 47 -0.78 4.69 1.09
C VAL A 47 -1.82 5.78 0.86
N GLN A 48 -2.67 6.08 1.84
CA GLN A 48 -3.67 7.16 1.74
C GLN A 48 -3.00 8.50 1.46
N THR A 49 -1.92 8.80 2.17
CA THR A 49 -1.15 10.04 1.99
C THR A 49 -0.56 10.12 0.58
N ARG A 50 0.02 9.03 0.08
CA ARG A 50 0.58 8.95 -1.28
C ARG A 50 -0.51 9.08 -2.34
N ARG A 51 -1.64 8.38 -2.18
CA ARG A 51 -2.81 8.50 -3.08
C ARG A 51 -3.32 9.93 -3.13
N SER A 52 -3.46 10.60 -1.98
CA SER A 52 -3.88 12.00 -1.91
C SER A 52 -2.90 12.94 -2.63
N LYS A 53 -1.58 12.75 -2.44
CA LYS A 53 -0.56 13.52 -3.16
C LYS A 53 -0.57 13.30 -4.68
N ARG A 54 -0.98 12.11 -5.13
CA ARG A 54 -0.94 11.71 -6.54
C ARG A 54 -2.23 11.98 -7.29
N ALA A 55 -3.33 12.23 -6.58
CA ALA A 55 -4.64 12.58 -7.15
C ALA A 55 -4.76 14.07 -7.50
N ARG A 56 -3.63 14.80 -7.62
CA ARG A 56 -3.58 16.24 -7.88
C ARG A 56 -2.95 16.53 -9.23
#